data_AF-A0A511N8W2-F1
#
_entry.id   AF-A0A511N8W2-F1
#
_cell.length_a   1.000
_cell.length_b   1.000
_cell.length_c   1.000
_cell.angle_alpha   90.00
_cell.angle_beta   90.00
_cell.angle_gamma   90.00
#
_symmetry.space_group_name_H-M   'P 1'
#
loop_
_entity.id
_entity.type
_entity.pdbx_description
1 polymer ?
#
loop_
_entity_poly.entity_id
_entity_poly.type
_entity_poly.pdbx_seq_one_letter_code
_entity_poly.pdbx_strand_id
1 'polypeptide(L)'
;MSAAPFHKLAAVSMRHDHLPTFHIRGISRWQMAYFARLADLHQFFHPAGEEPVLPDLVGYAYRNFDLYTSREQVMASQEQERQLLKQVLERVSLEKTHAIYVLHSKDHQDVGCCCLIKRRWEDEVFRLLEEFDLKREWVRS
;
A
#
# COMPACT_ATOMS: atom_id res chain seq x y z
N MET A 1 5.90 -7.08 -39.66
CA MET A 1 6.77 -7.00 -38.48
C MET A 1 5.99 -6.26 -37.40
N SER A 2 5.14 -6.99 -36.68
CA SER A 2 5.32 -7.38 -35.27
C SER A 2 5.26 -6.20 -34.30
N ALA A 3 4.05 -5.76 -33.97
CA ALA A 3 3.77 -5.16 -32.67
C ALA A 3 3.34 -6.32 -31.76
N ALA A 4 4.24 -6.76 -30.89
CA ALA A 4 3.91 -7.77 -29.90
C ALA A 4 2.83 -7.20 -28.95
N PRO A 5 1.74 -7.93 -28.66
CA PRO A 5 0.78 -7.53 -27.66
C PRO A 5 1.46 -7.74 -26.31
N PHE A 6 1.81 -6.65 -25.61
CA PHE A 6 2.32 -6.77 -24.25
C PHE A 6 1.21 -7.38 -23.40
N HIS A 7 1.51 -8.60 -22.98
CA HIS A 7 0.66 -9.43 -22.17
C HIS A 7 0.22 -8.66 -20.92
N LYS A 8 -1.10 -8.75 -20.68
CA LYS A 8 -1.73 -8.75 -19.37
C LYS A 8 -0.78 -9.32 -18.31
N LEU A 9 0.01 -8.47 -17.67
CA LEU A 9 0.24 -8.63 -16.25
C LEU A 9 -1.07 -8.17 -15.64
N ALA A 10 -1.97 -9.14 -15.44
CA ALA A 10 -3.07 -8.96 -14.54
C ALA A 10 -2.46 -8.37 -13.27
N ALA A 11 -2.76 -7.08 -13.03
CA ALA A 11 -2.58 -6.46 -11.76
C ALA A 11 -2.97 -7.52 -10.74
N VAL A 12 -2.04 -7.91 -9.86
CA VAL A 12 -2.43 -8.62 -8.66
C VAL A 12 -3.41 -7.66 -8.02
N SER A 13 -4.69 -7.93 -8.25
CA SER A 13 -5.77 -7.17 -7.67
C SER A 13 -5.61 -7.51 -6.20
N MET A 14 -4.92 -6.63 -5.46
CA MET A 14 -5.25 -6.47 -4.06
C MET A 14 -6.77 -6.41 -4.08
N ARG A 15 -7.43 -7.33 -3.38
CA ARG A 15 -8.88 -7.22 -3.18
C ARG A 15 -9.08 -5.97 -2.34
N HIS A 16 -9.08 -4.82 -3.01
CA HIS A 16 -9.42 -3.51 -2.47
C HIS A 16 -10.86 -3.53 -1.95
N ASP A 17 -11.65 -4.51 -2.41
CA ASP A 17 -13.06 -4.79 -2.15
C ASP A 17 -13.47 -4.81 -0.67
N HIS A 18 -12.53 -4.82 0.29
CA HIS A 18 -12.86 -4.85 1.72
C HIS A 18 -12.26 -3.74 2.58
N LEU A 19 -11.30 -2.96 2.07
CA LEU A 19 -10.70 -1.85 2.83
C LEU A 19 -11.05 -0.51 2.18
N PRO A 20 -11.48 0.49 2.96
CA PRO A 20 -11.63 1.84 2.45
C PRO A 20 -10.33 2.29 1.80
N THR A 21 -10.38 2.57 0.50
CA THR A 21 -9.22 2.99 -0.30
C THR A 21 -9.44 4.43 -0.77
N PHE A 22 -8.52 5.32 -0.40
CA PHE A 22 -8.57 6.74 -0.73
C PHE A 22 -7.39 7.12 -1.61
N HIS A 23 -7.66 7.90 -2.65
CA HIS A 23 -6.63 8.42 -3.54
C HIS A 23 -6.35 9.87 -3.23
N ILE A 24 -5.09 10.24 -3.07
CA ILE A 24 -4.64 11.62 -2.84
C ILE A 24 -3.70 11.96 -3.99
N ARG A 25 -4.04 13.02 -4.72
CA ARG A 25 -3.30 13.45 -5.92
C ARG A 25 -2.59 14.76 -5.67
N GLY A 26 -1.57 15.05 -6.48
CA GLY A 26 -0.88 16.34 -6.42
C GLY A 26 0.03 16.49 -5.20
N ILE A 27 0.44 15.37 -4.59
CA ILE A 27 1.30 15.38 -3.41
C ILE A 27 2.77 15.45 -3.81
N SER A 28 3.56 16.27 -3.12
CA SER A 28 5.02 16.33 -3.31
C SER A 28 5.73 15.20 -2.56
N ARG A 29 6.99 14.92 -2.93
CA ARG A 29 7.80 13.87 -2.30
C ARG A 29 7.95 14.05 -0.78
N TRP A 30 8.11 15.28 -0.28
CA TRP A 30 8.27 15.52 1.15
C TRP A 30 6.95 15.32 1.92
N GLN A 31 5.81 15.68 1.32
CA GLN A 31 4.49 15.42 1.90
C GLN A 31 4.20 13.92 1.96
N MET A 32 4.55 13.15 0.92
CA MET A 32 4.44 11.68 0.96
C MET A 32 5.18 11.08 2.16
N ALA A 33 6.36 11.62 2.51
CA ALA A 33 7.12 11.16 3.66
C ALA A 33 6.37 11.38 4.99
N TYR A 34 5.51 12.39 5.11
CA TYR A 34 4.65 12.57 6.29
C TYR A 34 3.60 11.48 6.41
N PHE A 35 2.90 11.17 5.31
CA PHE A 35 1.91 10.08 5.31
C PHE A 35 2.57 8.71 5.54
N ALA A 36 3.76 8.47 4.96
CA ALA A 36 4.50 7.23 5.17
C ALA A 36 4.88 7.00 6.65
N ARG A 37 5.11 8.07 7.44
CA ARG A 37 5.37 7.97 8.88
C ARG A 37 4.14 7.57 9.71
N LEU A 38 2.94 7.85 9.21
CA LEU A 38 1.68 7.43 9.86
C LEU A 38 1.33 5.98 9.53
N ALA A 39 1.94 5.43 8.48
CA ALA A 39 1.61 4.13 7.96
C ALA A 39 2.26 3.02 8.80
N ASP A 40 1.47 2.01 9.14
CA ASP A 40 2.01 0.77 9.70
C ASP A 40 2.79 -0.01 8.65
N LEU A 41 2.36 0.10 7.38
CA LEU A 41 3.05 -0.40 6.21
C LEU A 41 2.96 0.63 5.10
N HIS A 42 4.07 0.90 4.42
CA HIS A 42 4.05 1.70 3.20
C HIS A 42 4.90 1.04 2.12
N GLN A 43 4.49 1.21 0.86
CA GLN A 43 5.26 0.79 -0.29
C GLN A 43 5.39 1.96 -1.26
N PHE A 44 6.62 2.32 -1.58
CA PHE A 44 6.88 3.21 -2.71
C PHE A 44 6.80 2.38 -3.98
N PHE A 45 6.11 2.88 -5.00
CA PHE A 45 5.98 2.18 -6.26
C PHE A 45 6.23 3.11 -7.45
N HIS A 46 6.90 2.55 -8.45
CA HIS A 46 6.83 3.00 -9.84
C HIS A 46 5.61 2.30 -10.47
N PRO A 47 4.83 2.88 -11.41
CA PRO A 47 3.82 2.15 -12.16
C PRO A 47 4.41 1.00 -13.00
N ALA A 48 5.75 0.90 -13.07
CA ALA A 48 6.47 -0.25 -13.61
C ALA A 48 6.59 -1.44 -12.64
N GLY A 49 6.08 -1.34 -11.40
CA GLY A 49 5.81 -2.49 -10.54
C GLY A 49 7.02 -3.07 -9.80
N GLU A 50 7.72 -2.27 -8.99
CA GLU A 50 8.70 -2.82 -8.04
C GLU A 50 8.05 -3.26 -6.71
N GLU A 51 8.50 -4.41 -6.23
CA GLU A 51 7.91 -5.20 -5.15
C GLU A 51 8.34 -4.76 -3.73
N PRO A 52 7.60 -5.16 -2.67
CA PRO A 52 7.76 -4.65 -1.31
C PRO A 52 9.14 -4.95 -0.67
N VAL A 53 9.44 -4.21 0.40
CA VAL A 53 10.61 -4.45 1.27
C VAL A 53 10.21 -5.42 2.39
N LEU A 54 10.56 -6.70 2.21
CA LEU A 54 10.33 -7.86 3.11
C LEU A 54 10.38 -7.63 4.63
N PRO A 55 11.41 -6.97 5.19
CA PRO A 55 11.62 -6.97 6.63
C PRO A 55 10.50 -6.33 7.45
N ASP A 56 9.91 -5.23 6.93
CA ASP A 56 8.90 -4.45 7.66
C ASP A 56 7.56 -5.20 7.72
N LEU A 57 7.22 -5.89 6.63
CA LEU A 57 5.99 -6.68 6.51
C LEU A 57 5.99 -7.88 7.47
N VAL A 58 7.09 -8.63 7.54
CA VAL A 58 7.22 -9.79 8.45
C VAL A 58 7.11 -9.35 9.91
N GLY A 59 7.83 -8.28 10.28
CA GLY A 59 7.75 -7.73 11.64
C GLY A 59 6.34 -7.24 11.99
N TYR A 60 5.65 -6.60 11.05
CA TYR A 60 4.28 -6.15 11.25
C TYR A 60 3.29 -7.30 11.42
N ALA A 61 3.37 -8.30 10.54
CA ALA A 61 2.50 -9.47 10.55
C ALA A 61 2.61 -10.27 11.85
N TYR A 62 3.84 -10.49 12.33
CA TYR A 62 4.11 -11.15 13.59
C TYR A 62 3.53 -10.37 14.79
N ARG A 63 3.88 -9.08 14.92
CA ARG A 63 3.50 -8.27 16.10
C ARG A 63 2.00 -8.04 16.23
N ASN A 64 1.26 -8.00 15.13
CA ASN A 64 -0.15 -7.60 15.15
C ASN A 64 -1.11 -8.77 14.92
N PHE A 65 -0.68 -9.85 14.26
CA PHE A 65 -1.59 -10.93 13.84
C PHE A 65 -1.09 -12.34 14.16
N ASP A 66 0.07 -12.49 14.82
CA ASP A 66 0.68 -13.80 15.11
C ASP A 66 0.85 -14.66 13.85
N LEU A 67 1.16 -14.01 12.71
CA LEU A 67 1.41 -14.67 11.43
C LEU A 67 2.89 -14.98 11.26
N TYR A 68 3.19 -16.21 10.83
CA TYR A 68 4.55 -16.73 10.69
C TYR A 68 4.81 -17.16 9.25
N THR A 69 5.99 -16.82 8.72
CA THR A 69 6.51 -17.42 7.50
C THR A 69 7.39 -18.62 7.87
N SER A 70 7.22 -19.76 7.19
CA SER A 70 8.13 -20.89 7.37
C SER A 70 9.51 -20.51 6.83
N ARG A 71 10.57 -20.77 7.61
CA ARG A 71 11.96 -20.41 7.28
C ARG A 71 12.57 -21.21 6.13
N GLU A 72 11.79 -22.02 5.42
CA GLU A 72 12.32 -22.88 4.35
C GLU A 72 12.37 -22.13 3.01
N GLN A 73 13.61 -21.95 2.54
CA GLN A 73 14.07 -21.67 1.18
C GLN A 73 14.12 -20.20 0.70
N VAL A 74 15.37 -19.77 0.58
CA VAL A 74 15.96 -18.47 0.21
C VAL A 74 15.64 -17.99 -1.22
N MET A 75 14.77 -18.67 -1.98
CA MET A 75 14.48 -18.32 -3.38
C MET A 75 12.98 -18.13 -3.72
N ALA A 76 12.07 -18.25 -2.75
CA ALA A 76 10.63 -18.04 -2.95
C ALA A 76 10.12 -16.70 -2.39
N SER A 77 10.99 -15.68 -2.28
CA SER A 77 10.74 -14.50 -1.44
C SER A 77 9.51 -13.70 -1.86
N GLN A 78 9.37 -13.40 -3.15
CA GLN A 78 8.31 -12.54 -3.69
C GLN A 78 6.91 -13.13 -3.57
N GLU A 79 6.74 -14.42 -3.86
CA GLU A 79 5.45 -15.07 -3.70
C GLU A 79 5.07 -15.21 -2.22
N GLN A 80 6.05 -15.51 -1.36
CA GLN A 80 5.84 -15.53 0.10
C GLN A 80 5.45 -14.15 0.64
N GLU A 81 6.06 -13.06 0.15
CA GLU A 81 5.69 -11.69 0.48
C GLU A 81 4.26 -11.38 0.09
N ARG A 82 3.87 -11.74 -1.14
CA ARG A 82 2.52 -11.53 -1.65
C ARG A 82 1.49 -12.30 -0.81
N GLN A 83 1.78 -13.55 -0.46
CA GLN A 83 0.91 -14.35 0.41
C GLN A 83 0.81 -13.76 1.82
N LEU A 84 1.93 -13.31 2.40
CA LEU A 84 1.93 -12.70 3.73
C LEU A 84 1.17 -11.37 3.73
N LEU A 85 1.40 -10.51 2.74
CA LEU A 85 0.68 -9.25 2.58
C LEU A 85 -0.82 -9.52 2.44
N LYS A 86 -1.21 -10.52 1.64
CA LYS A 86 -2.60 -10.92 1.49
C LYS A 86 -3.22 -11.34 2.82
N GLN A 87 -2.54 -12.16 3.61
CA GLN A 87 -3.03 -12.58 4.93
C GLN A 87 -3.18 -11.40 5.90
N VAL A 88 -2.22 -10.46 5.90
CA VAL A 88 -2.29 -9.23 6.69
C VAL A 88 -3.50 -8.40 6.28
N LEU A 89 -3.69 -8.16 4.98
CA LEU A 89 -4.82 -7.38 4.47
C LEU A 89 -6.17 -8.05 4.76
N GLU A 90 -6.25 -9.38 4.68
CA GLU A 90 -7.44 -10.14 5.05
C GLU A 90 -7.80 -9.96 6.53
N ARG A 91 -6.81 -10.04 7.43
CA ARG A 91 -7.02 -9.80 8.87
C ARG A 91 -7.47 -8.37 9.16
N VAL A 92 -6.78 -7.41 8.56
CA VAL A 92 -7.10 -5.98 8.69
C VAL A 92 -8.50 -5.65 8.17
N SER A 93 -8.93 -6.31 7.09
CA SER A 93 -10.28 -6.23 6.54
C SER A 93 -11.34 -6.76 7.51
N LEU A 94 -11.13 -7.93 8.10
CA LEU A 94 -12.05 -8.52 9.08
C LEU A 94 -12.21 -7.62 10.32
N GLU A 95 -11.11 -7.04 10.79
CA GLU A 95 -11.11 -6.18 11.98
C GLU A 95 -11.54 -4.73 11.68
N LYS A 96 -11.57 -4.32 10.40
CA LYS A 96 -11.91 -2.96 9.95
C LYS A 96 -11.08 -1.87 10.63
N THR A 97 -9.80 -2.16 10.89
CA THR A 97 -8.91 -1.33 11.69
C THR A 97 -8.10 -0.32 10.88
N HIS A 98 -8.02 -0.47 9.56
CA HIS A 98 -7.19 0.37 8.69
C HIS A 98 -7.94 0.85 7.43
N ALA A 99 -7.31 1.79 6.74
CA ALA A 99 -7.65 2.21 5.39
C ALA A 99 -6.38 2.25 4.54
N ILE A 100 -6.55 2.16 3.22
CA ILE A 100 -5.48 2.29 2.24
C ILE A 100 -5.49 3.72 1.69
N TYR A 101 -4.32 4.35 1.66
CA TYR A 101 -4.12 5.67 1.05
C TYR A 101 -3.14 5.54 -0.11
N VAL A 102 -3.62 5.82 -1.31
CA VAL A 102 -2.84 5.81 -2.55
C VAL A 102 -2.44 7.24 -2.90
N LEU A 103 -1.16 7.54 -2.75
CA LEU A 103 -0.56 8.86 -2.92
C LEU A 103 0.07 8.98 -4.31
N HIS A 104 -0.38 9.94 -5.12
CA HIS A 104 0.08 10.17 -6.49
C HIS A 104 0.91 11.45 -6.58
N SER A 105 2.18 11.32 -6.98
CA SER A 105 3.10 12.45 -7.06
C SER A 105 2.61 13.53 -8.02
N LYS A 106 2.81 14.79 -7.64
CA LYS A 106 2.58 15.94 -8.53
C LYS A 106 3.68 16.09 -9.59
N ASP A 107 4.90 15.68 -9.25
CA ASP A 107 6.11 15.97 -10.04
C ASP A 107 6.38 14.85 -11.06
N HIS A 108 5.93 13.63 -10.75
CA HIS A 108 6.17 12.44 -11.58
C HIS A 108 4.92 11.57 -11.59
N GLN A 109 4.25 11.46 -12.73
CA GLN A 109 3.06 10.60 -12.87
C GLN A 109 3.36 9.13 -12.54
N ASP A 110 4.64 8.77 -12.64
CA ASP A 110 5.15 7.43 -12.39
C ASP A 110 5.72 7.23 -10.98
N VAL A 111 5.39 8.10 -10.02
CA VAL A 111 5.85 7.93 -8.64
C VAL A 111 4.67 8.03 -7.69
N GLY A 112 4.52 7.00 -6.86
CA GLY A 112 3.49 6.97 -5.84
C GLY A 112 3.90 6.21 -4.59
N CYS A 113 3.01 6.27 -3.60
CA CYS A 113 3.14 5.48 -2.38
C CYS A 113 1.77 4.93 -1.97
N CYS A 114 1.74 3.67 -1.55
CA CYS A 114 0.56 3.04 -0.97
C CYS A 114 0.80 2.89 0.52
N CYS A 115 -0.07 3.47 1.34
CA CYS A 115 0.05 3.46 2.79
C CYS A 115 -1.13 2.71 3.41
N LEU A 116 -0.84 1.73 4.25
CA LEU A 116 -1.81 1.11 5.15
C LEU A 116 -1.77 1.85 6.49
N ILE A 117 -2.83 2.60 6.81
CA ILE A 117 -2.88 3.47 7.98
C ILE A 117 -4.04 3.05 8.89
N LYS A 118 -3.80 2.91 10.20
CA LYS A 118 -4.86 2.65 11.19
C LYS A 118 -5.89 3.78 11.17
N ARG A 119 -7.17 3.42 11.26
CA ARG A 119 -8.28 4.37 11.31
C ARG A 119 -8.22 5.36 12.48
N ARG A 120 -7.53 5.00 13.58
CA ARG A 120 -7.27 5.94 14.70
C ARG A 120 -6.43 7.16 14.31
N TRP A 121 -5.71 7.09 13.19
CA TRP A 121 -4.93 8.19 12.64
C TRP A 121 -5.69 8.96 11.55
N GLU A 122 -6.99 8.69 11.35
CA GLU A 122 -7.76 9.37 10.30
C GLU A 122 -7.84 10.88 10.52
N ASP A 123 -7.97 11.35 11.77
CA ASP A 123 -7.94 12.77 12.11
C ASP A 123 -6.61 13.45 11.73
N GLU A 124 -5.50 12.74 11.93
CA GLU A 124 -4.17 13.23 11.57
C GLU A 124 -3.99 13.27 10.05
N VAL A 125 -4.54 12.28 9.34
CA VAL A 125 -4.60 12.30 7.87
C VAL A 125 -5.42 13.49 7.37
N PHE A 126 -6.59 13.78 7.96
CA PHE A 126 -7.39 14.94 7.61
C PHE A 126 -6.65 16.25 7.87
N ARG A 127 -5.99 16.37 9.03
CA ARG A 127 -5.15 17.53 9.37
C ARG A 127 -4.07 17.77 8.31
N LEU A 128 -3.38 16.72 7.87
CA LEU A 128 -2.37 16.83 6.80
C LEU A 128 -2.97 17.20 5.44
N LEU A 129 -4.15 16.68 5.11
CA LEU A 129 -4.85 17.04 3.87
C LEU A 129 -5.19 18.53 3.85
N GLU A 130 -5.71 19.08 4.96
CA GLU A 130 -6.02 20.50 5.09
C GLU A 130 -4.75 21.37 5.07
N GLU A 131 -3.72 21.00 5.84
CA GLU A 131 -2.45 21.72 5.90
C GLU A 131 -1.77 21.84 4.53
N PHE A 132 -1.94 20.82 3.69
CA PHE A 132 -1.32 20.74 2.36
C PHE A 132 -2.24 21.17 1.21
N ASP A 133 -3.48 21.59 1.50
CA ASP A 133 -4.52 21.87 0.49
C ASP A 133 -4.72 20.70 -0.50
N LEU A 134 -4.76 19.48 0.03
CA LEU A 134 -4.93 18.24 -0.73
C LEU A 134 -6.34 17.69 -0.56
N LYS A 135 -6.85 17.09 -1.64
CA LYS A 135 -8.14 16.39 -1.63
C LYS A 135 -7.93 14.89 -1.64
N ARG A 136 -8.81 14.17 -0.93
CA ARG A 136 -8.91 12.71 -1.01
C ARG A 136 -10.14 12.31 -1.84
N GLU A 137 -9.98 11.34 -2.72
CA GLU A 137 -11.04 10.73 -3.53
C GLU A 137 -11.29 9.32 -2.99
N TRP A 138 -12.51 9.04 -2.54
CA TRP A 138 -12.88 7.68 -2.15
C TRP A 138 -13.17 6.86 -3.40
N VAL A 139 -12.43 5.77 -3.60
CA VAL A 139 -12.71 4.81 -4.67
C VAL A 139 -13.43 3.62 -4.04
N ARG A 140 -14.73 3.49 -4.35
CA ARG A 140 -15.46 2.25 -4.06
C ARG A 140 -14.97 1.20 -5.06
N SER A 141 -14.25 0.20 -4.55
CA SER A 141 -13.96 -1.04 -5.28
C SER A 141 -15.11 -2.02 -5.08
#